data_AF-A0A943IVS6-F1
#
_entry.id   AF-A0A943IVS6-F1
#
_cell.length_a   1.000
_cell.length_b   1.000
_cell.length_c   1.000
_cell.angle_alpha   90.00
_cell.angle_beta   90.00
_cell.angle_gamma   90.00
#
_symmetry.space_group_name_H-M   'P 1'
#
loop_
_entity.id
_entity.type
_entity.pdbx_description
1 polymer ?
#
loop_
_entity_poly.entity_id
_entity_poly.type
_entity_poly.pdbx_seq_one_letter_code
_entity_poly.pdbx_strand_id
1 'polypeptide(L)'
;MSRQRRVPTPPEESHRSAPTGNPGVIQTEETQTSPAEVTESPNPDRQVRGQVRVAAGRTPTSAPRTSRNYDDRRKNASPRYRKRASSLEKKKAKAGWLFVLPFALGFLIVYLPIIYNSIVYSFTEISPSMGGGYTLRWVGFENYYEALFVDASFVSTLTEGVKQLIFDIPAIVIFSLFMAILLNQKMAGRAAFRAIFFVPVILSTGLIDSIDSDNKMLEYMSSSTGNDMGGSGGLTASASDITSILSSMSLGDGVVAFVVGLVNDIYSIVNRSGVQMLIFLAGLQSISPSIYESSQIEGATPWETFWKITFPMITPMILVNFIYTIIDELTNSNNSVMEYISDVFSSVSSSGTGGREVSSAMAWMYFLIVLLIVGVVAAIVGSFVFYQRRED
;
A
#
# COMPACT_ATOMS: atom_id res chain seq x y z
N MET A 1 -66.61 8.73 56.11
CA MET A 1 -66.38 10.18 55.86
C MET A 1 -65.26 10.26 54.83
N SER A 2 -65.28 10.97 53.70
CA SER A 2 -66.23 11.84 53.01
C SER A 2 -65.67 12.03 51.59
N ARG A 3 -66.56 12.15 50.61
CA ARG A 3 -66.34 12.36 49.16
C ARG A 3 -65.47 13.60 48.85
N GLN A 4 -64.81 13.62 47.68
CA GLN A 4 -65.20 14.51 46.56
C GLN A 4 -64.42 14.25 45.25
N ARG A 5 -65.19 14.24 44.15
CA ARG A 5 -64.78 14.24 42.73
C ARG A 5 -64.28 15.61 42.30
N ARG A 6 -63.48 15.68 41.22
CA ARG A 6 -63.69 16.62 40.09
C ARG A 6 -62.80 16.26 38.88
N VAL A 7 -63.44 16.17 37.72
CA VAL A 7 -62.91 16.38 36.36
C VAL A 7 -63.70 17.56 35.79
N PRO A 8 -63.07 18.48 35.03
CA PRO A 8 -63.49 18.72 33.64
C PRO A 8 -62.32 19.02 32.67
N THR A 9 -62.63 18.92 31.37
CA THR A 9 -61.81 18.97 30.15
C THR A 9 -61.62 20.42 29.57
N PRO A 10 -61.24 20.67 28.29
CA PRO A 10 -60.07 21.45 27.84
C PRO A 10 -60.42 22.82 27.19
N PRO A 11 -59.45 23.55 26.61
CA PRO A 11 -59.69 24.32 25.37
C PRO A 11 -58.49 24.22 24.39
N GLU A 12 -58.49 24.55 23.10
CA GLU A 12 -59.45 24.85 22.02
C GLU A 12 -58.59 24.86 20.73
N GLU A 13 -59.11 24.36 19.61
CA GLU A 13 -58.59 24.61 18.27
C GLU A 13 -59.11 25.96 17.72
N SER A 14 -58.27 26.72 17.01
CA SER A 14 -58.55 27.50 15.78
C SER A 14 -57.39 28.50 15.58
N HIS A 15 -56.79 28.70 14.41
CA HIS A 15 -57.38 28.96 13.11
C HIS A 15 -56.45 28.59 11.94
N ARG A 16 -57.11 28.14 10.87
CA ARG A 16 -56.78 28.19 9.42
C ARG A 16 -55.80 29.32 9.05
N SER A 17 -54.91 29.19 8.06
CA SER A 17 -55.29 29.24 6.63
C SER A 17 -54.10 28.94 5.70
N ALA A 18 -54.32 28.09 4.70
CA ALA A 18 -53.77 28.22 3.34
C ALA A 18 -54.97 28.61 2.42
N PRO A 19 -54.86 28.84 1.09
CA PRO A 19 -53.72 28.86 0.15
C PRO A 19 -53.77 30.05 -0.85
N THR A 20 -52.89 30.08 -1.87
CA THR A 20 -52.96 30.70 -3.24
C THR A 20 -51.54 31.14 -3.61
N GLY A 21 -51.03 31.10 -4.84
CA GLY A 21 -51.54 30.94 -6.19
C GLY A 21 -50.49 31.59 -7.13
N ASN A 22 -50.15 30.89 -8.21
CA ASN A 22 -49.15 31.15 -9.28
C ASN A 22 -49.35 32.53 -10.01
N PRO A 23 -48.74 32.83 -11.20
CA PRO A 23 -47.34 32.99 -11.69
C PRO A 23 -47.07 34.39 -12.36
N GLY A 24 -45.83 34.67 -12.80
CA GLY A 24 -45.52 35.48 -14.01
C GLY A 24 -44.75 36.83 -13.81
N VAL A 25 -43.51 36.94 -14.30
CA VAL A 25 -42.96 37.56 -15.55
C VAL A 25 -42.80 39.12 -15.54
N ILE A 26 -41.63 39.57 -16.05
CA ILE A 26 -41.26 40.88 -16.69
C ILE A 26 -40.71 41.97 -15.72
N GLN A 27 -39.61 42.73 -15.90
CA GLN A 27 -38.82 43.36 -17.01
C GLN A 27 -37.38 43.69 -16.47
N THR A 28 -36.24 43.31 -17.07
CA THR A 28 -35.34 43.98 -18.08
C THR A 28 -34.71 45.34 -17.77
N GLU A 29 -33.36 45.40 -17.85
CA GLU A 29 -32.50 46.38 -18.59
C GLU A 29 -31.03 45.89 -18.45
N GLU A 30 -30.43 45.21 -19.44
CA GLU A 30 -29.60 45.71 -20.56
C GLU A 30 -28.54 46.78 -20.24
N THR A 31 -27.26 46.48 -20.53
CA THR A 31 -26.39 47.25 -21.47
C THR A 31 -25.07 46.50 -21.76
N GLN A 32 -25.00 45.99 -23.01
CA GLN A 32 -23.91 46.01 -24.03
C GLN A 32 -22.45 45.72 -23.62
N THR A 33 -21.75 44.80 -24.31
CA THR A 33 -21.21 45.05 -25.67
C THR A 33 -20.91 43.75 -26.46
N SER A 34 -20.96 43.89 -27.79
CA SER A 34 -20.88 42.93 -28.92
C SER A 34 -19.66 43.31 -29.81
N PRO A 35 -19.34 42.71 -30.99
CA PRO A 35 -19.52 41.35 -31.54
C PRO A 35 -18.23 40.70 -32.12
N ALA A 36 -18.43 39.47 -32.61
CA ALA A 36 -17.66 38.61 -33.51
C ALA A 36 -16.73 39.22 -34.59
N GLU A 37 -15.71 38.43 -34.95
CA GLU A 37 -15.07 38.43 -36.28
C GLU A 37 -14.98 37.01 -36.84
N VAL A 38 -15.28 36.94 -38.14
CA VAL A 38 -15.43 35.79 -39.04
C VAL A 38 -14.07 35.44 -39.64
N THR A 39 -13.80 34.16 -39.92
CA THR A 39 -12.99 33.82 -41.10
C THR A 39 -13.37 32.45 -41.65
N GLU A 40 -13.66 32.44 -42.95
CA GLU A 40 -14.17 31.35 -43.77
C GLU A 40 -13.17 30.20 -44.03
N SER A 41 -13.75 29.03 -44.31
CA SER A 41 -13.21 27.83 -44.98
C SER A 41 -12.80 28.13 -46.45
N PRO A 42 -12.20 27.22 -47.30
CA PRO A 42 -12.57 25.80 -47.44
C PRO A 42 -11.49 24.77 -47.92
N ASN A 43 -11.82 23.48 -47.80
CA ASN A 43 -11.31 22.36 -48.62
C ASN A 43 -12.11 22.31 -49.95
N PRO A 44 -11.57 21.96 -51.14
CA PRO A 44 -11.61 20.55 -51.61
C PRO A 44 -10.56 20.12 -52.67
N ASP A 45 -10.52 18.81 -52.92
CA ASP A 45 -9.91 18.10 -54.06
C ASP A 45 -10.19 18.71 -55.46
N ARG A 46 -9.17 18.77 -56.33
CA ARG A 46 -9.20 18.22 -57.72
C ARG A 46 -7.86 18.30 -58.49
N GLN A 47 -7.39 17.13 -58.90
CA GLN A 47 -6.83 16.74 -60.21
C GLN A 47 -6.07 17.79 -61.06
N VAL A 48 -4.78 17.54 -61.37
CA VAL A 48 -4.26 17.59 -62.75
C VAL A 48 -3.15 16.56 -63.00
N ARG A 49 -3.38 15.74 -64.02
CA ARG A 49 -2.48 14.94 -64.88
C ARG A 49 -1.00 15.37 -64.97
N GLY A 50 -0.14 14.36 -65.04
CA GLY A 50 1.21 14.47 -65.61
C GLY A 50 1.91 13.12 -65.77
N GLN A 51 1.50 12.32 -66.77
CA GLN A 51 2.26 11.18 -67.27
C GLN A 51 3.53 11.66 -67.99
N VAL A 52 4.71 11.13 -67.67
CA VAL A 52 5.77 10.91 -68.69
C VAL A 52 6.52 9.61 -68.38
N ARG A 53 6.77 8.89 -69.49
CA ARG A 53 7.20 7.51 -69.68
C ARG A 53 8.64 7.20 -69.29
N VAL A 54 8.82 5.90 -69.02
CA VAL A 54 10.02 5.06 -69.15
C VAL A 54 10.80 5.32 -70.45
N ALA A 55 12.13 5.40 -70.36
CA ALA A 55 13.05 4.98 -71.43
C ALA A 55 14.46 4.68 -70.89
N ALA A 56 14.91 3.44 -71.12
CA ALA A 56 16.28 3.00 -70.99
C ALA A 56 17.07 3.31 -72.28
N GLY A 57 18.39 3.56 -72.19
CA GLY A 57 19.25 3.60 -73.39
C GLY A 57 20.61 4.28 -73.25
N ARG A 58 21.65 3.48 -72.96
CA ARG A 58 23.02 3.42 -73.54
C ARG A 58 23.83 4.73 -73.81
N THR A 59 24.94 4.85 -73.05
CA THR A 59 26.34 5.26 -73.35
C THR A 59 26.69 6.08 -74.62
N PRO A 60 27.71 6.97 -74.57
CA PRO A 60 29.05 6.53 -74.99
C PRO A 60 30.26 7.07 -74.19
N THR A 61 31.32 6.29 -74.34
CA THR A 61 32.70 6.30 -73.82
C THR A 61 33.58 7.47 -74.29
N SER A 62 34.52 7.95 -73.46
CA SER A 62 35.94 8.27 -73.80
C SER A 62 36.64 8.97 -72.62
N ALA A 63 37.53 8.29 -71.86
CA ALA A 63 39.00 8.24 -72.01
C ALA A 63 39.73 9.33 -71.15
N PRO A 64 41.03 9.20 -70.80
CA PRO A 64 41.45 9.02 -69.39
C PRO A 64 42.32 10.17 -68.84
N ARG A 65 42.41 10.30 -67.50
CA ARG A 65 43.51 11.03 -66.85
C ARG A 65 44.05 10.26 -65.65
N THR A 66 45.22 9.71 -65.88
CA THR A 66 46.14 9.08 -64.94
C THR A 66 46.72 10.07 -63.93
N SER A 67 47.04 9.53 -62.76
CA SER A 67 48.16 9.93 -61.88
C SER A 67 48.05 11.28 -61.18
N ARG A 68 47.62 11.24 -59.91
CA ARG A 68 48.23 12.08 -58.88
C ARG A 68 48.43 11.29 -57.59
N ASN A 69 49.70 11.14 -57.25
CA ASN A 69 50.23 10.59 -56.00
C ASN A 69 49.40 11.01 -54.79
N TYR A 70 48.99 10.03 -53.98
CA TYR A 70 48.41 10.23 -52.67
C TYR A 70 49.39 9.71 -51.61
N ASP A 71 50.60 10.27 -51.61
CA ASP A 71 51.44 10.31 -50.43
C ASP A 71 51.38 11.74 -49.91
N ASP A 72 50.49 11.99 -48.96
CA ASP A 72 50.84 12.98 -47.95
C ASP A 72 50.26 12.67 -46.59
N ARG A 73 51.20 12.51 -45.67
CA ARG A 73 51.03 12.22 -44.25
C ARG A 73 50.24 13.35 -43.60
N ARG A 74 48.92 13.16 -43.40
CA ARG A 74 48.16 13.94 -42.41
C ARG A 74 47.53 13.03 -41.36
N LYS A 75 48.37 12.76 -40.36
CA LYS A 75 48.06 12.69 -38.92
C LYS A 75 46.64 12.20 -38.61
N ASN A 76 46.56 10.91 -38.28
CA ASN A 76 45.56 10.36 -37.37
C ASN A 76 45.56 11.17 -36.07
N ALA A 77 44.70 12.16 -35.98
CA ALA A 77 44.24 12.74 -34.73
C ALA A 77 42.75 12.44 -34.64
N SER A 78 42.42 11.25 -34.12
CA SER A 78 41.07 10.97 -33.63
C SER A 78 40.64 12.13 -32.72
N PRO A 79 39.44 12.71 -32.88
CA PRO A 79 38.98 13.73 -31.95
C PRO A 79 38.90 13.09 -30.56
N ARG A 80 39.83 13.45 -29.67
CA ARG A 80 39.77 13.05 -28.26
C ARG A 80 38.49 13.63 -27.69
N TYR A 81 37.47 12.79 -27.50
CA TYR A 81 36.24 13.15 -26.80
C TYR A 81 36.64 13.63 -25.40
N ARG A 82 36.58 14.94 -25.20
CA ARG A 82 37.08 15.60 -24.00
C ARG A 82 36.10 15.29 -22.88
N LYS A 83 36.45 14.34 -21.99
CA LYS A 83 35.70 14.00 -20.77
C LYS A 83 35.48 15.24 -19.89
N ARG A 84 34.43 16.01 -20.18
CA ARG A 84 33.89 17.10 -19.33
C ARG A 84 32.55 16.68 -18.68
N ALA A 85 32.25 15.38 -18.65
CA ALA A 85 31.05 14.84 -18.00
C ALA A 85 31.06 15.00 -16.47
N SER A 86 32.24 15.05 -15.83
CA SER A 86 32.33 15.04 -14.36
C SER A 86 31.83 16.32 -13.67
N SER A 87 31.65 17.45 -14.38
CA SER A 87 31.21 18.71 -13.77
C SER A 87 29.68 18.78 -13.63
N LEU A 88 28.96 18.34 -14.66
CA LEU A 88 27.49 18.32 -14.66
C LEU A 88 26.96 17.19 -13.77
N GLU A 89 27.59 16.02 -13.80
CA GLU A 89 27.26 14.91 -12.90
C GLU A 89 27.46 15.30 -11.44
N LYS A 90 28.55 15.98 -11.08
CA LYS A 90 28.78 16.48 -9.71
C LYS A 90 27.76 17.54 -9.30
N LYS A 91 27.33 18.42 -10.21
CA LYS A 91 26.27 19.41 -9.92
C LYS A 91 24.91 18.73 -9.71
N LYS A 92 24.56 17.75 -10.55
CA LYS A 92 23.34 16.93 -10.40
C LYS A 92 23.38 16.12 -9.10
N ALA A 93 24.51 15.52 -8.75
CA ALA A 93 24.68 14.80 -7.50
C ALA A 93 24.47 15.71 -6.28
N LYS A 94 25.03 16.92 -6.28
CA LYS A 94 24.80 17.91 -5.20
C LYS A 94 23.33 18.30 -5.05
N ALA A 95 22.62 18.48 -6.17
CA ALA A 95 21.18 18.75 -6.14
C ALA A 95 20.39 17.55 -5.58
N GLY A 96 20.77 16.32 -5.92
CA GLY A 96 20.21 15.10 -5.34
C GLY A 96 20.43 15.03 -3.83
N TRP A 97 21.65 15.29 -3.35
CA TRP A 97 21.94 15.33 -1.91
C TRP A 97 21.16 16.43 -1.18
N LEU A 98 21.01 17.62 -1.79
CA LEU A 98 20.20 18.70 -1.21
C LEU A 98 18.72 18.31 -1.07
N PHE A 99 18.19 17.54 -2.02
CA PHE A 99 16.81 17.04 -1.97
C PHE A 99 16.61 15.96 -0.89
N VAL A 100 17.60 15.11 -0.66
CA VAL A 100 17.55 14.06 0.39
C VAL A 100 17.85 14.62 1.79
N LEU A 101 18.51 15.78 1.89
CA LEU A 101 18.98 16.36 3.14
C LEU A 101 17.88 16.53 4.20
N PRO A 102 16.68 17.08 3.91
CA PRO A 102 15.64 17.24 4.93
C PRO A 102 15.21 15.90 5.54
N PHE A 103 15.08 14.86 4.73
CA PHE A 103 14.75 13.51 5.19
C PHE A 103 15.88 12.90 6.02
N ALA A 104 17.12 12.97 5.52
CA ALA A 104 18.29 12.46 6.23
C ALA A 104 18.50 13.16 7.58
N LEU A 105 18.27 14.48 7.62
CA LEU A 105 18.36 15.28 8.84
C LEU A 105 17.28 14.88 9.85
N GLY A 106 16.03 14.71 9.40
CA GLY A 106 14.94 14.23 10.25
C GLY A 106 15.23 12.84 10.82
N PHE A 107 15.72 11.92 9.98
CA PHE A 107 16.15 10.60 10.42
C PHE A 107 17.26 10.68 11.48
N LEU A 108 18.30 11.49 11.25
CA LEU A 108 19.45 11.54 12.13
C LEU A 108 19.16 12.26 13.45
N ILE A 109 18.31 13.29 13.45
CA ILE A 109 17.95 14.04 14.66
C ILE A 109 16.87 13.34 15.48
N VAL A 110 15.88 12.72 14.85
CA VAL A 110 14.72 12.14 15.56
C VAL A 110 14.90 10.64 15.79
N TYR A 111 15.23 9.87 14.74
CA TYR A 111 15.29 8.41 14.86
C TYR A 111 16.57 7.93 15.55
N LEU A 112 17.72 8.53 15.27
CA LEU A 112 18.98 8.05 15.85
C LEU A 112 18.99 8.11 17.39
N PRO A 113 18.51 9.19 18.05
CA PRO A 113 18.38 9.20 19.50
C PRO A 113 17.36 8.18 20.03
N ILE A 114 16.24 7.95 19.33
CA ILE A 114 15.24 6.94 19.73
C ILE A 114 15.86 5.54 19.70
N ILE A 115 16.55 5.20 18.61
CA ILE A 115 17.25 3.92 18.46
C ILE A 115 18.33 3.77 19.54
N TYR A 116 19.13 4.81 19.74
CA TYR A 116 20.18 4.81 20.77
C TYR A 116 19.59 4.56 22.17
N ASN A 117 18.55 5.30 22.56
CA ASN A 117 17.90 5.12 23.85
C ASN A 117 17.26 3.74 24.00
N SER A 118 16.63 3.23 22.94
CA SER A 118 16.04 1.88 22.94
C SER A 118 17.10 0.79 23.17
N ILE A 119 18.28 0.91 22.56
CA ILE A 119 19.40 0.00 22.81
C ILE A 119 19.90 0.17 24.24
N VAL A 120 20.09 1.40 24.73
CA VAL A 120 20.53 1.60 26.12
C VAL A 120 19.54 0.98 27.12
N TYR A 121 18.23 1.11 26.87
CA TYR A 121 17.19 0.50 27.71
C TYR A 121 17.20 -1.03 27.66
N SER A 122 17.64 -1.66 26.57
CA SER A 122 17.75 -3.13 26.54
C SER A 122 18.90 -3.66 27.39
N PHE A 123 19.93 -2.86 27.67
CA PHE A 123 21.08 -3.22 28.52
C PHE A 123 21.03 -2.66 29.94
N THR A 124 19.98 -1.90 30.27
CA THR A 124 19.82 -1.25 31.57
C THR A 124 18.54 -1.71 32.25
N GLU A 125 18.52 -1.61 33.57
CA GLU A 125 17.35 -1.80 34.40
C GLU A 125 16.85 -0.43 34.82
N ILE A 126 15.54 -0.26 34.77
CA ILE A 126 14.87 1.02 34.97
C ILE A 126 14.21 0.99 36.35
N SER A 127 14.93 1.45 37.36
CA SER A 127 14.38 1.57 38.71
C SER A 127 13.80 2.98 38.92
N PRO A 128 12.56 3.11 39.45
CA PRO A 128 12.00 4.41 39.81
C PRO A 128 12.80 5.01 40.98
N SER A 129 13.26 6.25 40.82
CA SER A 129 13.97 6.96 41.88
C SER A 129 12.98 7.65 42.82
N MET A 130 13.24 7.54 44.13
CA MET A 130 12.50 8.24 45.20
C MET A 130 12.78 9.75 45.14
N GLY A 131 12.20 10.44 44.16
CA GLY A 131 12.44 11.86 43.90
C GLY A 131 11.90 12.38 42.57
N GLY A 132 11.28 11.52 41.75
CA GLY A 132 10.82 11.88 40.41
C GLY A 132 11.93 11.71 39.39
N GLY A 133 11.89 10.61 38.65
CA GLY A 133 12.90 10.23 37.67
C GLY A 133 13.16 8.72 37.67
N TYR A 134 13.97 8.26 36.74
CA TYR A 134 14.41 6.88 36.65
C TYR A 134 15.93 6.84 36.73
N THR A 135 16.46 5.87 37.48
CA THR A 135 17.89 5.57 37.47
C THR A 135 18.13 4.40 36.55
N LEU A 136 19.04 4.57 35.61
CA LEU A 136 19.49 3.51 34.70
C LEU A 136 20.64 2.76 35.38
N ARG A 137 20.41 1.50 35.75
CA ARG A 137 21.46 0.60 36.22
C ARG A 137 21.91 -0.26 35.06
N TRP A 138 23.20 -0.29 34.75
CA TRP A 138 23.72 -1.17 33.70
C TRP A 138 23.73 -2.62 34.17
N VAL A 139 22.98 -3.49 33.50
CA VAL A 139 22.84 -4.92 33.84
C VAL A 139 23.44 -5.83 32.75
N GLY A 140 23.75 -5.27 31.57
CA GLY A 140 24.37 -6.03 30.49
C GLY A 140 23.35 -6.96 29.82
N PHE A 141 23.64 -8.26 29.76
CA PHE A 141 22.84 -9.23 29.00
C PHE A 141 21.70 -9.90 29.79
N GLU A 142 21.46 -9.51 31.04
CA GLU A 142 20.46 -10.15 31.91
C GLU A 142 19.06 -10.11 31.28
N ASN A 143 18.64 -8.96 30.74
CA ASN A 143 17.34 -8.82 30.08
C ASN A 143 17.15 -9.77 28.88
N TYR A 144 18.24 -10.10 28.17
CA TYR A 144 18.21 -11.06 27.06
C TYR A 144 18.13 -12.51 27.56
N TYR A 145 18.79 -12.81 28.68
CA TYR A 145 18.70 -14.11 29.33
C TYR A 145 17.29 -14.36 29.87
N GLU A 146 16.71 -13.37 30.55
CA GLU A 146 15.35 -13.43 31.08
C GLU A 146 14.33 -13.67 29.96
N ALA A 147 14.43 -12.91 28.87
CA ALA A 147 13.54 -13.03 27.74
C ALA A 147 13.63 -14.38 26.99
N LEU A 148 14.79 -15.05 26.96
CA LEU A 148 14.97 -16.31 26.21
C LEU A 148 14.79 -17.57 27.07
N PHE A 149 15.19 -17.52 28.33
CA PHE A 149 15.31 -18.73 29.18
C PHE A 149 14.39 -18.72 30.38
N VAL A 150 13.91 -17.56 30.80
CA VAL A 150 12.98 -17.44 31.93
C VAL A 150 11.55 -17.31 31.41
N ASP A 151 11.34 -16.56 30.32
CA ASP A 151 10.03 -16.39 29.72
C ASP A 151 9.70 -17.48 28.68
N ALA A 152 8.96 -18.51 29.12
CA ALA A 152 8.49 -19.57 28.25
C ALA A 152 7.48 -19.10 27.19
N SER A 153 6.78 -17.99 27.45
CA SER A 153 5.72 -17.48 26.57
C SER A 153 6.32 -16.84 25.33
N PHE A 154 7.40 -16.06 25.48
CA PHE A 154 8.06 -15.38 24.36
C PHE A 154 8.48 -16.35 23.24
N VAL A 155 9.14 -17.46 23.59
CA VAL A 155 9.62 -18.45 22.61
C VAL A 155 8.47 -19.21 21.94
N SER A 156 7.39 -19.49 22.68
CA SER A 156 6.18 -20.12 22.12
C SER A 156 5.53 -19.21 21.09
N THR A 157 5.29 -17.95 21.47
CA THR A 157 4.68 -16.93 20.61
C THR A 157 5.52 -16.67 19.37
N LEU A 158 6.85 -16.59 19.51
CA LEU A 158 7.76 -16.45 18.37
C LEU A 158 7.63 -17.62 17.39
N THR A 159 7.57 -18.85 17.91
CA THR A 159 7.47 -20.05 17.07
C THR A 159 6.12 -20.13 16.37
N GLU A 160 5.04 -19.76 17.04
CA GLU A 160 3.69 -19.69 16.48
C GLU A 160 3.60 -18.62 15.39
N GLY A 161 4.12 -17.42 15.65
CA GLY A 161 4.19 -16.33 14.67
C GLY A 161 4.94 -16.74 13.41
N VAL A 162 6.12 -17.37 13.55
CA VAL A 162 6.89 -17.86 12.39
C VAL A 162 6.16 -18.95 11.62
N LYS A 163 5.44 -19.86 12.29
CA LYS A 163 4.64 -20.89 11.62
C LYS A 163 3.49 -20.28 10.82
N GLN A 164 2.81 -19.29 11.38
CA GLN A 164 1.70 -18.61 10.71
C GLN A 164 2.16 -17.89 9.43
N LEU A 165 3.31 -17.21 9.47
CA LEU A 165 3.89 -16.53 8.31
C LEU A 165 4.04 -17.41 7.08
N ILE A 166 4.43 -18.67 7.27
CA ILE A 166 4.67 -19.62 6.17
C ILE A 166 3.40 -19.83 5.33
N PHE A 167 2.22 -19.75 5.94
CA PHE A 167 0.94 -19.90 5.25
C PHE A 167 0.39 -18.56 4.75
N ASP A 168 0.52 -17.51 5.56
CA ASP A 168 -0.04 -16.20 5.26
C ASP A 168 0.67 -15.51 4.09
N ILE A 169 2.00 -15.54 4.05
CA ILE A 169 2.77 -14.83 3.02
C ILE A 169 2.42 -15.34 1.61
N PRO A 170 2.46 -16.66 1.30
CA PRO A 170 2.05 -17.14 -0.01
C PRO A 170 0.60 -16.80 -0.35
N ALA A 171 -0.32 -16.88 0.63
CA ALA A 171 -1.72 -16.55 0.41
C ALA A 171 -1.88 -15.08 0.00
N ILE A 172 -1.24 -14.15 0.71
CA ILE A 172 -1.28 -12.70 0.42
C ILE A 172 -0.63 -12.39 -0.93
N VAL A 173 0.52 -12.99 -1.25
CA VAL A 173 1.22 -12.75 -2.51
C VAL A 173 0.41 -13.27 -3.70
N ILE A 174 -0.18 -14.47 -3.59
CA ILE A 174 -1.01 -15.05 -4.65
C ILE A 174 -2.30 -14.23 -4.83
N PHE A 175 -2.97 -13.88 -3.72
CA PHE A 175 -4.20 -13.10 -3.74
C PHE A 175 -3.96 -11.69 -4.33
N SER A 176 -2.91 -11.00 -3.88
CA SER A 176 -2.56 -9.66 -4.38
C SER A 176 -2.21 -9.68 -5.87
N LEU A 177 -1.49 -10.70 -6.35
CA LEU A 177 -1.19 -10.87 -7.77
C LEU A 177 -2.47 -11.07 -8.59
N PHE A 178 -3.37 -11.95 -8.12
CA PHE A 178 -4.66 -12.19 -8.76
C PHE A 178 -5.48 -10.90 -8.86
N MET A 179 -5.61 -10.17 -7.74
CA MET A 179 -6.32 -8.89 -7.70
C MET A 179 -5.67 -7.82 -8.58
N ALA A 180 -4.34 -7.76 -8.60
CA ALA A 180 -3.62 -6.82 -9.47
C ALA A 180 -3.87 -7.09 -10.95
N ILE A 181 -3.95 -8.36 -11.37
CA ILE A 181 -4.29 -8.74 -12.74
C ILE A 181 -5.71 -8.30 -13.09
N LEU A 182 -6.68 -8.52 -12.20
CA LEU A 182 -8.07 -8.07 -12.40
C LEU A 182 -8.14 -6.55 -12.55
N LEU A 183 -7.45 -5.79 -11.69
CA LEU A 183 -7.43 -4.33 -11.72
C LEU A 183 -6.61 -3.73 -12.88
N ASN A 184 -5.76 -4.53 -13.51
CA ASN A 184 -5.02 -4.14 -14.70
C ASN A 184 -5.83 -4.30 -16.00
N GLN A 185 -6.99 -4.97 -15.96
CA GLN A 185 -7.81 -5.16 -17.15
C GLN A 185 -8.42 -3.84 -17.67
N LYS A 186 -8.66 -3.79 -18.98
CA LYS A 186 -9.35 -2.67 -19.64
C LYS A 186 -10.85 -2.75 -19.37
N MET A 187 -11.28 -2.38 -18.16
CA MET A 187 -12.69 -2.33 -17.76
C MET A 187 -13.22 -0.88 -17.70
N ALA A 188 -14.49 -0.69 -18.09
CA ALA A 188 -15.20 0.55 -17.82
C ALA A 188 -15.37 0.73 -16.30
N GLY A 189 -15.07 1.91 -15.77
CA GLY A 189 -15.11 2.15 -14.32
C GLY A 189 -13.85 1.73 -13.54
N ARG A 190 -12.73 1.42 -14.21
CA ARG A 190 -11.45 1.04 -13.56
C ARG A 190 -10.98 1.94 -12.43
N ALA A 191 -11.27 3.25 -12.50
CA ALA A 191 -10.89 4.20 -11.45
C ALA A 191 -11.65 3.94 -10.14
N ALA A 192 -12.96 3.63 -10.23
CA ALA A 192 -13.78 3.30 -9.08
C ALA A 192 -13.36 1.95 -8.47
N PHE A 193 -13.14 0.93 -9.31
CA PHE A 193 -12.66 -0.37 -8.84
C PHE A 193 -11.33 -0.26 -8.09
N ARG A 194 -10.36 0.46 -8.67
CA ARG A 194 -9.10 0.77 -7.99
C ARG A 194 -9.38 1.44 -6.64
N ALA A 195 -10.16 2.52 -6.61
CA ALA A 195 -10.47 3.25 -5.39
C ALA A 195 -11.07 2.36 -4.29
N ILE A 196 -12.00 1.46 -4.62
CA ILE A 196 -12.60 0.53 -3.65
C ILE A 196 -11.54 -0.39 -3.03
N PHE A 197 -10.68 -0.99 -3.85
CA PHE A 197 -9.60 -1.86 -3.35
C PHE A 197 -8.44 -1.10 -2.68
N PHE A 198 -8.40 0.23 -2.83
CA PHE A 198 -7.49 1.10 -2.07
C PHE A 198 -8.03 1.46 -0.67
N VAL A 199 -9.35 1.43 -0.45
CA VAL A 199 -9.93 1.75 0.86
C VAL A 199 -9.32 0.90 1.97
N PRO A 200 -9.20 -0.44 1.83
CA PRO A 200 -8.53 -1.28 2.82
C PRO A 200 -7.14 -0.82 3.23
N VAL A 201 -6.30 -0.38 2.28
CA VAL A 201 -4.93 0.10 2.55
C VAL A 201 -4.95 1.31 3.48
N ILE A 202 -5.88 2.23 3.26
CA ILE A 202 -6.02 3.44 4.07
C ILE A 202 -6.52 3.07 5.47
N LEU A 203 -7.47 2.14 5.56
CA LEU A 203 -8.04 1.69 6.83
C LEU A 203 -7.05 0.86 7.66
N SER A 204 -6.15 0.12 7.00
CA SER A 204 -5.10 -0.69 7.62
C SER A 204 -4.00 0.15 8.29
N THR A 205 -4.03 1.47 8.22
CA THR A 205 -3.07 2.37 8.90
C THR A 205 -3.23 2.42 10.43
N GLY A 206 -4.08 1.57 11.01
CA GLY A 206 -4.45 1.56 12.43
C GLY A 206 -5.75 2.32 12.74
N LEU A 207 -6.37 2.96 11.74
CA LEU A 207 -7.66 3.63 11.90
C LEU A 207 -8.76 2.62 12.27
N ILE A 208 -8.78 1.44 11.63
CA ILE A 208 -9.79 0.43 11.93
C ILE A 208 -9.66 -0.08 13.36
N ASP A 209 -8.45 -0.29 13.87
CA ASP A 209 -8.21 -0.79 15.23
C ASP A 209 -8.64 0.24 16.28
N SER A 210 -8.42 1.54 16.01
CA SER A 210 -8.91 2.61 16.88
C SER A 210 -10.44 2.72 16.88
N ILE A 211 -11.09 2.60 15.71
CA ILE A 211 -12.55 2.63 15.58
C ILE A 211 -13.18 1.39 16.22
N ASP A 212 -12.56 0.22 16.05
CA ASP A 212 -13.03 -1.04 16.64
C ASP A 212 -12.87 -1.02 18.16
N SER A 213 -11.77 -0.47 18.68
CA SER A 213 -11.58 -0.26 20.12
C SER A 213 -12.60 0.71 20.71
N ASP A 214 -12.89 1.82 20.03
CA ASP A 214 -13.91 2.80 20.43
C ASP A 214 -15.32 2.21 20.39
N ASN A 215 -15.64 1.43 19.34
CA ASN A 215 -16.92 0.76 19.20
C ASN A 215 -17.09 -0.36 20.24
N LYS A 216 -16.05 -1.16 20.51
CA LYS A 216 -16.05 -2.19 21.56
C LYS A 216 -16.19 -1.58 22.96
N MET A 217 -15.55 -0.46 23.23
CA MET A 217 -15.74 0.27 24.50
C MET A 217 -17.19 0.76 24.65
N LEU A 218 -17.79 1.29 23.59
CA LEU A 218 -19.19 1.69 23.58
C LEU A 218 -20.13 0.48 23.73
N GLU A 219 -19.80 -0.68 23.16
CA GLU A 219 -20.50 -1.95 23.36
C GLU A 219 -20.40 -2.43 24.81
N TYR A 220 -19.22 -2.40 25.43
CA TYR A 220 -19.05 -2.72 26.86
C TYR A 220 -19.82 -1.74 27.77
N MET A 221 -19.83 -0.44 27.44
CA MET A 221 -20.59 0.56 28.20
C MET A 221 -22.10 0.42 27.99
N SER A 222 -22.57 0.13 26.77
CA SER A 222 -23.99 -0.04 26.47
C SER A 222 -24.56 -1.36 27.01
N SER A 223 -23.78 -2.45 26.96
CA SER A 223 -24.11 -3.71 27.61
C SER A 223 -24.12 -3.61 29.15
N SER A 224 -23.28 -2.76 29.74
CA SER A 224 -23.31 -2.48 31.19
C SER A 224 -24.56 -1.71 31.65
N THR A 225 -25.27 -1.01 30.74
CA THR A 225 -26.45 -0.20 31.06
C THR A 225 -27.77 -1.00 30.96
N GLY A 226 -27.72 -2.31 30.69
CA GLY A 226 -28.91 -3.19 30.73
C GLY A 226 -29.90 -2.99 29.59
N ASN A 227 -29.53 -2.25 28.54
CA ASN A 227 -30.31 -2.17 27.30
C ASN A 227 -29.87 -3.29 26.36
N ASP A 228 -30.31 -4.51 26.68
CA ASP A 228 -30.09 -5.74 25.90
C ASP A 228 -30.99 -5.80 24.64
N MET A 229 -31.20 -4.65 23.99
CA MET A 229 -31.98 -4.53 22.76
C MET A 229 -31.31 -3.60 21.76
N GLY A 230 -30.60 -4.20 20.79
CA GLY A 230 -30.65 -3.76 19.39
C GLY A 230 -29.85 -2.52 19.01
N GLY A 231 -28.61 -2.38 19.50
CA GLY A 231 -27.69 -1.32 19.07
C GLY A 231 -26.66 -1.78 18.04
N SER A 232 -27.08 -2.30 16.89
CA SER A 232 -26.22 -2.53 15.71
C SER A 232 -25.80 -1.18 15.09
N GLY A 233 -24.99 -0.40 15.81
CA GLY A 233 -24.65 0.98 15.50
C GLY A 233 -23.18 1.22 15.16
N GLY A 234 -22.34 0.19 15.13
CA GLY A 234 -21.00 0.25 14.56
C GLY A 234 -21.04 -0.10 13.07
N LEU A 235 -20.46 0.75 12.21
CA LEU A 235 -20.41 0.53 10.75
C LEU A 235 -19.51 -0.67 10.34
N THR A 236 -18.86 -1.31 11.30
CA THR A 236 -18.15 -2.58 11.15
C THR A 236 -19.07 -3.69 11.63
N ALA A 237 -19.75 -4.36 10.69
CA ALA A 237 -20.38 -5.65 10.91
C ALA A 237 -19.30 -6.67 11.24
N SER A 238 -18.84 -6.67 12.50
CA SER A 238 -17.87 -7.62 12.99
C SER A 238 -18.48 -9.02 12.93
N ALA A 239 -17.64 -10.02 12.72
CA ALA A 239 -18.03 -11.43 12.60
C ALA A 239 -18.95 -11.94 13.72
N SER A 240 -19.01 -11.25 14.87
CA SER A 240 -19.95 -11.43 15.97
C SER A 240 -21.42 -11.28 15.57
N ASP A 241 -21.76 -10.34 14.68
CA ASP A 241 -23.13 -10.13 14.20
C ASP A 241 -23.57 -11.23 13.24
N ILE A 242 -22.66 -11.68 12.36
CA ILE A 242 -22.90 -12.83 11.49
C ILE A 242 -23.01 -14.10 12.34
N THR A 243 -22.18 -14.24 13.38
CA THR A 243 -22.25 -15.38 14.31
C THR A 243 -23.55 -15.39 15.11
N SER A 244 -24.03 -14.25 15.60
CA SER A 244 -25.29 -14.16 16.36
C SER A 244 -26.50 -14.43 15.47
N ILE A 245 -26.51 -13.91 14.24
CA ILE A 245 -27.56 -14.18 13.24
C ILE A 245 -27.52 -15.65 12.80
N LEU A 246 -26.36 -16.21 12.46
CA LEU A 246 -26.25 -17.61 12.03
C LEU A 246 -26.51 -18.61 13.17
N SER A 247 -26.14 -18.26 14.41
CA SER A 247 -26.49 -19.05 15.61
C SER A 247 -28.00 -19.01 15.88
N SER A 248 -28.67 -17.90 15.58
CA SER A 248 -30.13 -17.81 15.67
C SER A 248 -30.85 -18.69 14.63
N MET A 249 -30.16 -19.06 13.54
CA MET A 249 -30.68 -19.97 12.50
C MET A 249 -30.55 -21.46 12.85
N SER A 250 -30.05 -21.81 14.06
CA SER A 250 -29.80 -23.20 14.49
C SER A 250 -28.99 -24.03 13.48
N LEU A 251 -28.09 -23.38 12.74
CA LEU A 251 -27.09 -24.06 11.93
C LEU A 251 -26.08 -24.68 12.90
N GLY A 252 -25.69 -25.94 12.68
CA GLY A 252 -24.75 -26.62 13.57
C GLY A 252 -23.47 -25.79 13.76
N ASP A 253 -23.04 -25.65 15.01
CA ASP A 253 -21.98 -24.73 15.46
C ASP A 253 -20.70 -24.82 14.60
N GLY A 254 -20.31 -26.03 14.18
CA GLY A 254 -19.17 -26.25 13.30
C GLY A 254 -19.31 -25.65 11.88
N VAL A 255 -20.52 -25.59 11.32
CA VAL A 255 -20.76 -24.98 10.00
C VAL A 255 -20.71 -23.47 10.10
N VAL A 256 -21.27 -22.91 11.18
CA VAL A 256 -21.20 -21.47 11.46
C VAL A 256 -19.75 -21.03 11.64
N ALA A 257 -18.99 -21.74 12.48
CA ALA A 257 -17.58 -21.46 12.71
C ALA A 257 -16.74 -21.55 11.42
N PHE A 258 -17.00 -22.55 10.58
CA PHE A 258 -16.29 -22.69 9.30
C PHE A 258 -16.60 -21.55 8.32
N VAL A 259 -17.89 -21.19 8.14
CA VAL A 259 -18.29 -20.12 7.22
C VAL A 259 -17.76 -18.77 7.72
N VAL A 260 -17.87 -18.49 9.01
CA VAL A 260 -17.36 -17.27 9.62
C VAL A 260 -15.84 -17.20 9.49
N GLY A 261 -15.13 -18.31 9.74
CA GLY A 261 -13.68 -18.42 9.56
C GLY A 261 -13.26 -18.05 8.14
N LEU A 262 -13.88 -18.67 7.11
CA LEU A 262 -13.58 -18.37 5.71
C LEU A 262 -13.82 -16.90 5.34
N VAL A 263 -14.91 -16.30 5.83
CA VAL A 263 -15.20 -14.89 5.57
C VAL A 263 -14.15 -13.99 6.21
N ASN A 264 -13.72 -14.30 7.43
CA ASN A 264 -12.69 -13.55 8.15
C ASN A 264 -11.30 -13.70 7.51
N ASP A 265 -10.97 -14.90 7.04
CA ASP A 265 -9.71 -15.16 6.33
C ASP A 265 -9.65 -14.33 5.04
N ILE A 266 -10.73 -14.31 4.26
CA ILE A 266 -10.81 -13.47 3.05
C ILE A 266 -10.71 -11.99 3.41
N TYR A 267 -11.46 -11.54 4.41
CA TYR A 267 -11.43 -10.14 4.86
C TYR A 267 -10.03 -9.71 5.30
N SER A 268 -9.37 -10.52 6.13
CA SER A 268 -8.01 -10.23 6.63
C SER A 268 -6.98 -10.22 5.49
N ILE A 269 -7.04 -11.17 4.57
CA ILE A 269 -6.16 -11.22 3.39
C ILE A 269 -6.38 -9.99 2.50
N VAL A 270 -7.63 -9.58 2.27
CA VAL A 270 -7.95 -8.37 1.47
C VAL A 270 -7.34 -7.13 2.11
N ASN A 271 -7.48 -6.96 3.43
CA ASN A 271 -6.93 -5.80 4.13
C ASN A 271 -5.40 -5.79 4.15
N ARG A 272 -4.77 -6.95 4.34
CA ARG A 272 -3.30 -7.11 4.39
C ARG A 272 -2.62 -7.07 3.02
N SER A 273 -3.36 -7.29 1.93
CA SER A 273 -2.81 -7.41 0.57
C SER A 273 -2.87 -6.14 -0.28
N GLY A 274 -3.39 -5.05 0.28
CA GLY A 274 -3.68 -3.87 -0.51
C GLY A 274 -2.42 -3.16 -1.03
N VAL A 275 -1.32 -3.06 -0.25
CA VAL A 275 -0.06 -2.46 -0.73
C VAL A 275 0.62 -3.38 -1.76
N GLN A 276 0.58 -4.68 -1.51
CA GLN A 276 1.13 -5.73 -2.35
C GLN A 276 0.48 -5.71 -3.74
N MET A 277 -0.84 -5.52 -3.79
CA MET A 277 -1.58 -5.39 -5.03
C MET A 277 -1.08 -4.19 -5.86
N LEU A 278 -0.64 -3.10 -5.22
CA LEU A 278 -0.09 -1.93 -5.92
C LEU A 278 1.29 -2.15 -6.47
N ILE A 279 2.15 -2.84 -5.72
CA ILE A 279 3.46 -3.24 -6.19
C ILE A 279 3.30 -4.09 -7.45
N PHE A 280 2.39 -5.07 -7.44
CA PHE A 280 2.11 -5.88 -8.62
C PHE A 280 1.46 -5.10 -9.75
N LEU A 281 0.49 -4.22 -9.46
CA LEU A 281 -0.17 -3.42 -10.47
C LEU A 281 0.82 -2.48 -11.18
N ALA A 282 1.74 -1.86 -10.44
CA ALA A 282 2.82 -1.05 -10.99
C ALA A 282 3.76 -1.90 -11.87
N GLY A 283 4.10 -3.11 -11.41
CA GLY A 283 4.87 -4.08 -12.18
C GLY A 283 4.20 -4.45 -13.51
N LEU A 284 2.92 -4.81 -13.47
CA LEU A 284 2.14 -5.18 -14.66
C LEU A 284 1.99 -4.01 -15.64
N GLN A 285 1.86 -2.78 -15.14
CA GLN A 285 1.76 -1.57 -15.96
C GLN A 285 3.09 -1.16 -16.60
N SER A 286 4.22 -1.64 -16.07
CA SER A 286 5.54 -1.39 -16.67
C SER A 286 5.77 -2.19 -17.97
N ILE A 287 4.99 -3.24 -18.20
CA ILE A 287 5.08 -4.10 -19.38
C ILE A 287 4.43 -3.38 -20.57
N SER A 288 5.18 -3.19 -21.66
CA SER A 288 4.67 -2.54 -22.86
C SER A 288 3.48 -3.31 -23.47
N PRO A 289 2.37 -2.63 -23.85
CA PRO A 289 1.25 -3.24 -24.54
C PRO A 289 1.62 -3.99 -25.82
N SER A 290 2.69 -3.56 -26.51
CA SER A 290 3.15 -4.16 -27.76
C SER A 290 3.60 -5.62 -27.61
N ILE A 291 4.09 -6.01 -26.43
CA ILE A 291 4.49 -7.40 -26.16
C ILE A 291 3.25 -8.30 -26.13
N TYR A 292 2.15 -7.81 -25.55
CA TYR A 292 0.88 -8.53 -25.50
C TYR A 292 0.22 -8.61 -26.88
N GLU A 293 0.22 -7.52 -27.65
CA GLU A 293 -0.31 -7.52 -29.02
C GLU A 293 0.47 -8.47 -29.93
N SER A 294 1.80 -8.49 -29.81
CA SER A 294 2.65 -9.44 -30.55
C SER A 294 2.32 -10.89 -30.18
N SER A 295 2.13 -11.19 -28.88
CA SER A 295 1.75 -12.54 -28.44
C SER A 295 0.37 -12.99 -28.98
N GLN A 296 -0.56 -12.05 -29.14
CA GLN A 296 -1.88 -12.34 -29.70
C GLN A 296 -1.82 -12.59 -31.21
N ILE A 297 -0.93 -11.89 -31.94
CA ILE A 297 -0.69 -12.14 -33.37
C ILE A 297 -0.11 -13.55 -33.58
N GLU A 298 0.75 -14.01 -32.67
CA GLU A 298 1.30 -15.37 -32.65
C GLU A 298 0.28 -16.45 -32.20
N GLY A 299 -0.96 -16.06 -31.86
CA GLY A 299 -2.01 -16.99 -31.44
C GLY A 299 -1.85 -17.57 -30.04
N ALA A 300 -1.01 -16.97 -29.19
CA ALA A 300 -0.82 -17.42 -27.81
C ALA A 300 -2.10 -17.23 -26.98
N THR A 301 -2.44 -18.24 -26.18
CA THR A 301 -3.59 -18.15 -25.26
C THR A 301 -3.26 -17.25 -24.05
N PRO A 302 -4.25 -16.63 -23.38
CA PRO A 302 -4.00 -15.82 -22.18
C PRO A 302 -3.24 -16.56 -21.06
N TRP A 303 -3.45 -17.87 -20.95
CA TRP A 303 -2.74 -18.73 -20.00
C TRP A 303 -1.25 -18.87 -20.36
N GLU A 304 -0.94 -19.07 -21.64
CA GLU A 304 0.44 -19.12 -22.12
C GLU A 304 1.12 -17.76 -22.01
N THR A 305 0.42 -16.69 -22.38
CA THR A 305 0.90 -15.31 -22.21
C THR A 305 1.21 -15.02 -20.75
N PHE A 306 0.38 -15.46 -19.80
CA PHE A 306 0.64 -15.28 -18.37
C PHE A 306 1.94 -15.96 -17.95
N TRP A 307 2.08 -17.27 -18.19
CA TRP A 307 3.24 -18.03 -17.71
C TRP A 307 4.54 -17.73 -18.46
N LYS A 308 4.47 -17.38 -19.75
CA LYS A 308 5.66 -17.15 -20.59
C LYS A 308 6.10 -15.69 -20.65
N ILE A 309 5.19 -14.73 -20.46
CA ILE A 309 5.47 -13.30 -20.59
C ILE A 309 5.27 -12.60 -19.25
N THR A 310 4.04 -12.62 -18.73
CA THR A 310 3.70 -11.81 -17.55
C THR A 310 4.48 -12.25 -16.31
N PHE A 311 4.43 -13.52 -15.95
CA PHE A 311 5.04 -14.06 -14.74
C PHE A 311 6.58 -13.89 -14.70
N PRO A 312 7.34 -14.19 -15.77
CA PRO A 312 8.78 -13.92 -15.82
C PRO A 312 9.12 -12.43 -15.77
N MET A 313 8.31 -11.56 -16.38
CA MET A 313 8.58 -10.12 -16.39
C MET A 313 8.30 -9.45 -15.05
N ILE A 314 7.33 -9.94 -14.27
CA ILE A 314 7.03 -9.41 -12.94
C ILE A 314 7.84 -10.06 -11.82
N THR A 315 8.71 -11.04 -12.12
CA THR A 315 9.48 -11.75 -11.07
C THR A 315 10.29 -10.81 -10.16
N PRO A 316 10.92 -9.71 -10.65
CA PRO A 316 11.55 -8.73 -9.77
C PRO A 316 10.56 -8.07 -8.79
N MET A 317 9.32 -7.86 -9.23
CA MET A 317 8.26 -7.31 -8.38
C MET A 317 7.73 -8.35 -7.40
N ILE A 318 7.70 -9.64 -7.76
CA ILE A 318 7.37 -10.74 -6.84
C ILE A 318 8.35 -10.73 -5.65
N LEU A 319 9.66 -10.60 -5.88
CA LEU A 319 10.65 -10.55 -4.80
C LEU A 319 10.44 -9.35 -3.88
N VAL A 320 10.26 -8.16 -4.44
CA VAL A 320 10.00 -6.95 -3.63
C VAL A 320 8.72 -7.12 -2.81
N ASN A 321 7.68 -7.69 -3.40
CA ASN A 321 6.41 -7.96 -2.75
C ASN A 321 6.54 -8.98 -1.61
N PHE A 322 7.31 -10.05 -1.83
CA PHE A 322 7.55 -11.08 -0.82
C PHE A 322 8.31 -10.52 0.39
N ILE A 323 9.38 -9.73 0.14
CA ILE A 323 10.14 -9.05 1.20
C ILE A 323 9.26 -8.06 1.94
N TYR A 324 8.50 -7.24 1.21
CA TYR A 324 7.58 -6.28 1.80
C TYR A 324 6.57 -6.99 2.71
N THR A 325 5.92 -8.05 2.23
CA THR A 325 4.89 -8.79 2.98
C THR A 325 5.46 -9.41 4.26
N ILE A 326 6.69 -9.93 4.22
CA ILE A 326 7.36 -10.44 5.43
C ILE A 326 7.55 -9.34 6.47
N ILE A 327 8.07 -8.19 6.03
CA ILE A 327 8.33 -7.06 6.93
C ILE A 327 7.01 -6.53 7.49
N ASP A 328 6.02 -6.32 6.62
CA ASP A 328 4.69 -5.84 6.98
C ASP A 328 4.04 -6.77 8.02
N GLU A 329 4.06 -8.08 7.80
CA GLU A 329 3.43 -9.04 8.71
C GLU A 329 4.16 -9.21 10.05
N LEU A 330 5.49 -9.19 10.03
CA LEU A 330 6.29 -9.28 11.25
C LEU A 330 6.22 -8.00 12.08
N THR A 331 6.01 -6.84 11.45
CA THR A 331 5.98 -5.53 12.13
C THR A 331 4.57 -5.02 12.41
N ASN A 332 3.54 -5.75 11.98
CA ASN A 332 2.15 -5.41 12.25
C ASN A 332 1.86 -5.46 13.76
N SER A 333 1.05 -4.52 14.26
CA SER A 333 0.59 -4.50 15.65
C SER A 333 -0.24 -5.73 16.02
N ASN A 334 -0.89 -6.36 15.03
CA ASN A 334 -1.70 -7.56 15.21
C ASN A 334 -0.88 -8.85 15.21
N ASN A 335 0.45 -8.75 15.05
CA ASN A 335 1.34 -9.89 15.17
C ASN A 335 1.43 -10.33 16.63
N SER A 336 1.24 -11.62 16.91
CA SER A 336 1.25 -12.15 18.27
C SER A 336 2.53 -11.82 19.06
N VAL A 337 3.69 -11.77 18.39
CA VAL A 337 4.97 -11.39 19.03
C VAL A 337 4.99 -9.90 19.37
N MET A 338 4.48 -9.05 18.48
CA MET A 338 4.42 -7.60 18.70
C MET A 338 3.42 -7.24 19.80
N GLU A 339 2.25 -7.88 19.79
CA GLU A 339 1.23 -7.76 20.83
C GLU A 339 1.80 -8.18 22.19
N TYR A 340 2.47 -9.33 22.25
CA TYR A 340 3.10 -9.81 23.47
C TYR A 340 4.19 -8.85 23.99
N ILE A 341 5.08 -8.33 23.13
CA ILE A 341 6.08 -7.33 23.53
C ILE A 341 5.40 -6.06 24.07
N SER A 342 4.30 -5.62 23.45
CA SER A 342 3.53 -4.46 23.89
C SER A 342 2.82 -4.71 25.22
N ASP A 343 2.35 -5.94 25.47
CA ASP A 343 1.73 -6.34 26.74
C ASP A 343 2.78 -6.38 27.87
N VAL A 344 3.95 -6.99 27.63
CA VAL A 344 5.07 -6.95 28.59
C VAL A 344 5.47 -5.50 28.89
N PHE A 345 5.46 -4.61 27.89
CA PHE A 345 5.77 -3.20 28.10
C PHE A 345 4.70 -2.47 28.93
N SER A 346 3.43 -2.79 28.70
CA SER A 346 2.27 -2.15 29.34
C SER A 346 2.00 -2.68 30.74
N SER A 347 2.25 -3.96 30.99
CA SER A 347 2.07 -4.67 32.27
C SER A 347 2.86 -4.03 33.42
N VAL A 348 3.96 -3.34 33.09
CA VAL A 348 4.82 -2.59 34.04
C VAL A 348 4.12 -1.41 34.68
N SER A 349 3.11 -0.86 34.01
CA SER A 349 2.29 0.22 34.57
C SER A 349 1.60 -0.20 35.87
N SER A 350 1.45 -1.51 36.10
CA SER A 350 0.78 -2.11 37.25
C SER A 350 1.74 -2.48 38.40
N SER A 351 2.95 -2.96 38.09
CA SER A 351 3.92 -3.49 39.05
C SER A 351 5.01 -2.49 39.46
N GLY A 352 5.15 -1.38 38.75
CA GLY A 352 6.04 -0.26 39.10
C GLY A 352 7.53 -0.51 38.85
N THR A 353 7.97 -1.70 38.42
CA THR A 353 9.38 -1.99 38.07
C THR A 353 9.48 -3.20 37.14
N GLY A 354 10.43 -3.19 36.19
CA GLY A 354 11.04 -4.42 35.65
C GLY A 354 10.72 -4.84 34.21
N GLY A 355 9.59 -4.45 33.60
CA GLY A 355 9.24 -5.00 32.26
C GLY A 355 9.58 -4.12 31.05
N ARG A 356 9.94 -2.84 31.21
CA ARG A 356 10.17 -1.93 30.06
C ARG A 356 11.51 -2.22 29.40
N GLU A 357 12.48 -2.57 30.23
CA GLU A 357 13.81 -3.05 29.90
C GLU A 357 13.77 -4.42 29.20
N VAL A 358 13.02 -5.38 29.75
CA VAL A 358 12.84 -6.73 29.18
C VAL A 358 12.11 -6.64 27.83
N SER A 359 11.06 -5.82 27.72
CA SER A 359 10.36 -5.58 26.44
C SER A 359 11.28 -4.97 25.38
N SER A 360 12.16 -4.05 25.78
CA SER A 360 13.13 -3.44 24.86
C SER A 360 14.15 -4.49 24.37
N ALA A 361 14.60 -5.38 25.25
CA ALA A 361 15.47 -6.49 24.87
C ALA A 361 14.76 -7.48 23.92
N MET A 362 13.51 -7.86 24.21
CA MET A 362 12.67 -8.69 23.34
C MET A 362 12.49 -8.07 21.95
N ALA A 363 12.24 -6.76 21.86
CA ALA A 363 12.11 -6.05 20.60
C ALA A 363 13.39 -6.09 19.75
N TRP A 364 14.57 -5.91 20.36
CA TRP A 364 15.85 -6.00 19.65
C TRP A 364 16.19 -7.42 19.21
N MET A 365 15.86 -8.43 20.00
CA MET A 365 15.98 -9.83 19.57
C MET A 365 15.08 -10.11 18.38
N TYR A 366 13.81 -9.70 18.48
CA TYR A 366 12.85 -9.86 17.41
C TYR A 366 13.32 -9.15 16.13
N PHE A 367 13.82 -7.92 16.22
CA PHE A 367 14.40 -7.20 15.08
C PHE A 367 15.51 -8.00 14.38
N LEU A 368 16.43 -8.61 15.13
CA LEU A 368 17.50 -9.43 14.55
C LEU A 368 16.96 -10.71 13.89
N ILE A 369 15.93 -11.33 14.49
CA ILE A 369 15.26 -12.51 13.92
C ILE A 369 14.54 -12.13 12.62
N VAL A 370 13.81 -11.01 12.59
CA VAL A 370 13.16 -10.49 11.38
C VAL A 370 14.20 -10.24 10.29
N LEU A 371 15.33 -9.61 10.62
CA LEU A 371 16.41 -9.36 9.67
C LEU A 371 16.99 -10.66 9.11
N LEU A 372 17.18 -11.67 9.97
CA LEU A 372 17.62 -13.00 9.56
C LEU A 372 16.61 -13.68 8.62
N ILE A 373 15.32 -13.69 8.96
CA ILE A 373 14.25 -14.27 8.14
C ILE A 373 14.20 -13.58 6.78
N VAL A 374 14.18 -12.25 6.75
CA VAL A 374 14.20 -11.46 5.51
C VAL A 374 15.44 -11.79 4.68
N GLY A 375 16.62 -11.85 5.29
CA GLY A 375 17.86 -12.18 4.61
C GLY A 375 17.86 -13.58 3.98
N VAL A 376 17.39 -14.59 4.73
CA VAL A 376 17.26 -15.97 4.24
C VAL A 376 16.26 -16.04 3.09
N VAL A 377 15.08 -15.45 3.26
CA VAL A 377 14.05 -15.50 2.21
C VAL A 377 14.46 -14.71 0.98
N ALA A 378 15.06 -13.52 1.14
CA ALA A 378 15.58 -12.75 0.01
C ALA A 378 16.66 -13.52 -0.76
N ALA A 379 17.51 -14.28 -0.08
CA ALA A 379 18.50 -15.14 -0.73
C ALA A 379 17.83 -16.30 -1.51
N ILE A 380 16.83 -16.95 -0.91
CA ILE A 380 16.08 -18.04 -1.54
C ILE A 380 15.31 -17.52 -2.76
N VAL A 381 14.42 -16.55 -2.58
CA VAL A 381 13.58 -15.99 -3.65
C VAL A 381 14.42 -15.28 -4.69
N GLY A 382 15.49 -14.58 -4.28
CA GLY A 382 16.41 -13.88 -5.16
C GLY A 382 17.12 -14.77 -6.17
N SER A 383 17.35 -16.04 -5.82
CA SER A 383 17.92 -17.02 -6.75
C SER A 383 16.98 -17.36 -7.92
N PHE A 384 15.68 -17.12 -7.78
CA PHE A 384 14.67 -17.37 -8.81
C PHE A 384 14.32 -16.12 -9.65
N VAL A 385 14.89 -14.95 -9.33
CA VAL A 385 14.53 -13.69 -10.01
C VAL A 385 15.29 -13.51 -11.32
N PHE A 386 14.54 -13.35 -12.41
CA PHE A 386 15.08 -12.94 -13.69
C PHE A 386 15.05 -11.40 -13.83
N TYR A 387 16.23 -10.79 -13.92
CA TYR A 387 16.34 -9.36 -14.26
C TYR A 387 16.52 -9.21 -15.76
N GLN A 388 15.58 -8.53 -16.41
CA GLN A 388 15.77 -8.09 -17.79
C GLN A 388 16.84 -6.99 -17.79
N ARG A 389 18.08 -7.33 -18.18
CA ARG A 389 19.11 -6.32 -18.43
C ARG A 389 18.61 -5.43 -19.55
N ARG A 390 18.34 -4.17 -19.20
CA ARG A 390 18.19 -3.10 -20.18
C ARG A 390 19.58 -2.90 -20.77
N GLU A 391 19.80 -3.39 -21.98
CA GLU A 391 21.01 -3.03 -22.73
C GLU A 391 20.86 -1.54 -23.07
N ASP A 392 21.65 -0.71 -22.38
CA ASP A 392 21.74 0.74 -22.57
C ASP A 392 22.54 1.12 -23.83
#